data_AF-A0A9D6FYC8-F1
#
_entry.id   AF-A0A9D6FYC8-F1
#
_cell.length_a   1.000
_cell.length_b   1.000
_cell.length_c   1.000
_cell.angle_alpha   90.00
_cell.angle_beta   90.00
_cell.angle_gamma   90.00
#
_symmetry.space_group_name_H-M   'P 1'
#
loop_
_entity.id
_entity.type
_entity.pdbx_description
1 polymer ?
#
loop_
_entity_poly.entity_id
_entity_poly.type
_entity_poly.pdbx_seq_one_letter_code
_entity_poly.pdbx_strand_id
1 'polypeptide(L)'
;VVLTESLKKHAGINLVQIPYKGQNLAFPDLISGRVHATFASASALTYVKEGKMRALAISSDRRSPLAPDVPGRTEAGLPPVSIDIFTGLFAPAGTPKDIVERLSREVRAILQRPEIREQADRVGLDARGSSPDEFAAYLKAQREVWRQAIADGGIEPN
;
A
#
# COMPACT_ATOMS: atom_id res chain seq x y z
N VAL A 1 7.36 -6.25 -7.07
CA VAL A 1 7.68 -5.94 -8.47
C VAL A 1 7.37 -4.50 -8.77
N VAL A 2 6.10 -4.14 -8.91
CA VAL A 2 5.75 -2.81 -9.44
C VAL A 2 6.25 -1.64 -8.57
N LEU A 3 6.22 -1.74 -7.24
CA LEU A 3 6.78 -0.70 -6.36
C LEU A 3 8.29 -0.46 -6.59
N THR A 4 9.06 -1.54 -6.76
CA THR A 4 10.50 -1.47 -7.01
C THR A 4 10.80 -0.87 -8.38
N GLU A 5 10.10 -1.33 -9.42
CA GLU A 5 10.29 -0.80 -10.78
C GLU A 5 9.84 0.66 -10.90
N SER A 6 8.71 1.03 -10.29
CA SER A 6 8.25 2.41 -10.19
C SER A 6 9.28 3.29 -9.50
N LEU A 7 9.89 2.83 -8.40
CA LEU A 7 10.92 3.60 -7.69
C LEU A 7 12.19 3.76 -8.55
N LYS A 8 12.67 2.67 -9.19
CA LYS A 8 13.83 2.72 -10.09
C LYS A 8 13.65 3.78 -11.17
N LYS A 9 12.50 3.74 -11.86
CA LYS A 9 12.17 4.66 -12.96
C LYS A 9 12.13 6.12 -12.49
N HIS A 10 11.36 6.42 -11.45
CA HIS A 10 11.13 7.81 -11.05
C HIS A 10 12.27 8.42 -10.24
N ALA A 11 13.03 7.62 -9.48
CA ALA A 11 14.18 8.10 -8.73
C ALA A 11 15.48 8.06 -9.55
N GLY A 12 15.46 7.49 -10.77
CA GLY A 12 16.65 7.34 -11.61
C GLY A 12 17.72 6.43 -10.99
N ILE A 13 17.30 5.45 -10.18
CA ILE A 13 18.20 4.52 -9.49
C ILE A 13 18.13 3.13 -10.11
N ASN A 14 19.24 2.39 -10.05
CA ASN A 14 19.26 1.01 -10.49
C ASN A 14 19.21 0.06 -9.28
N LEU A 15 18.18 -0.79 -9.25
CA LEU A 15 17.98 -1.81 -8.20
C LEU A 15 17.69 -3.16 -8.86
N VAL A 16 18.21 -4.23 -8.26
CA VAL A 16 17.85 -5.62 -8.61
C VAL A 16 16.74 -6.07 -7.69
N GLN A 17 15.60 -6.46 -8.25
CA GLN A 17 14.50 -6.98 -7.45
C GLN A 17 14.71 -8.47 -7.15
N ILE A 18 14.70 -8.83 -5.86
CA ILE A 18 14.72 -10.22 -5.40
C ILE A 18 13.32 -10.60 -4.90
N PRO A 19 12.60 -11.53 -5.54
CA PRO A 19 11.26 -11.91 -5.13
C PRO A 19 11.30 -12.86 -3.92
N TYR A 20 10.44 -12.57 -2.93
CA TYR A 20 10.19 -13.46 -1.78
C TYR A 20 8.71 -13.86 -1.75
N LYS A 21 8.41 -15.03 -1.17
CA LYS A 21 7.03 -15.50 -0.97
C LYS A 21 6.21 -14.68 0.05
N GLY A 22 6.83 -13.66 0.64
CA GLY A 22 6.22 -12.71 1.56
C GLY A 22 7.29 -11.79 2.16
N GLN A 23 6.92 -10.56 2.49
CA GLN A 23 7.84 -9.53 2.99
C GLN A 23 8.63 -9.96 4.24
N ASN A 24 7.98 -10.66 5.19
CA ASN A 24 8.62 -11.07 6.44
C ASN A 24 9.77 -12.07 6.21
N LEU A 25 9.75 -12.80 5.10
CA LEU A 25 10.84 -13.73 4.73
C LEU A 25 12.09 -13.00 4.23
N ALA A 26 11.97 -11.72 3.83
CA ALA A 26 13.11 -10.91 3.42
C ALA A 26 13.85 -10.26 4.61
N PHE A 27 13.24 -10.21 5.80
CA PHE A 27 13.82 -9.48 6.94
C PHE A 27 15.15 -10.09 7.44
N PRO A 28 15.33 -11.42 7.56
CA PRO A 28 16.62 -11.98 7.94
C PRO A 28 17.73 -11.65 6.92
N ASP A 29 17.42 -11.67 5.63
CA ASP A 29 18.36 -11.33 4.56
C ASP A 29 18.68 -9.84 4.54
N LEU A 30 17.72 -8.98 4.90
CA LEU A 30 17.96 -7.54 5.07
C LEU A 30 18.84 -7.25 6.30
N ILE A 31 18.56 -7.89 7.43
CA ILE A 31 19.33 -7.73 8.68
C ILE A 31 20.78 -8.24 8.50
N SER A 32 20.97 -9.33 7.76
CA SER A 32 22.30 -9.89 7.46
C SER A 32 23.03 -9.19 6.30
N GLY A 33 22.38 -8.24 5.62
CA GLY A 33 22.96 -7.48 4.51
C GLY A 33 23.01 -8.21 3.16
N ARG A 34 22.30 -9.33 3.00
CA ARG A 34 22.16 -10.04 1.71
C ARG A 34 21.27 -9.27 0.73
N VAL A 35 20.31 -8.50 1.25
CA VAL A 35 19.57 -7.49 0.49
C VAL A 35 19.69 -6.14 1.17
N HIS A 36 19.65 -5.05 0.41
CA HIS A 36 19.96 -3.70 0.91
C HIS A 36 18.72 -2.90 1.33
N ALA A 37 17.57 -3.21 0.75
CA ALA A 37 16.31 -2.51 1.01
C ALA A 37 15.12 -3.39 0.68
N THR A 38 13.98 -3.12 1.31
CA THR A 38 12.69 -3.73 0.98
C THR A 38 11.57 -2.72 1.19
N PHE A 39 10.45 -2.93 0.50
CA PHE A 39 9.17 -2.41 0.96
C PHE A 39 8.62 -3.35 2.03
N ALA A 40 8.07 -2.80 3.11
CA ALA A 40 7.49 -3.56 4.19
C ALA A 40 6.24 -2.85 4.74
N SER A 41 5.30 -3.62 5.27
CA SER A 41 4.18 -3.11 6.04
C SER A 41 4.59 -2.81 7.49
N ALA A 42 3.60 -2.45 8.32
CA ALA A 42 3.79 -2.22 9.75
C ALA A 42 4.49 -3.38 10.49
N SER A 43 4.55 -4.60 9.94
CA SER A 43 5.27 -5.73 10.54
C SER A 43 6.77 -5.48 10.71
N ALA A 44 7.38 -4.61 9.91
CA ALA A 44 8.78 -4.24 10.07
C ALA A 44 9.05 -3.33 11.27
N LEU A 45 8.02 -2.64 11.81
CA LEU A 45 8.21 -1.61 12.83
C LEU A 45 8.81 -2.15 14.13
N THR A 46 8.53 -3.42 14.49
CA THR A 46 9.16 -4.05 15.65
C THR A 46 10.69 -4.10 15.51
N TYR A 47 11.18 -4.53 14.35
CA TYR A 47 12.63 -4.59 14.08
C TYR A 47 13.26 -3.20 13.94
N VAL A 48 12.49 -2.21 13.49
CA VAL A 48 12.94 -0.81 13.46
C VAL A 48 13.11 -0.27 14.87
N LYS A 49 12.14 -0.53 15.76
CA LYS A 49 12.21 -0.16 17.19
C LYS A 49 13.37 -0.84 17.92
N GLU A 50 13.69 -2.09 17.55
CA GLU A 50 14.84 -2.83 18.06
C GLU A 50 16.19 -2.38 17.47
N GLY A 51 16.21 -1.42 16.54
CA GLY A 51 17.44 -0.93 15.90
C GLY A 51 18.06 -1.91 14.89
N LYS A 52 17.39 -3.02 14.57
CA LYS A 52 17.86 -4.03 13.62
C LYS A 52 17.63 -3.63 12.16
N MET A 53 16.64 -2.78 11.92
CA MET A 53 16.32 -2.22 10.60
C MET A 53 16.15 -0.70 10.73
N ARG A 54 16.34 0.02 9.61
CA ARG A 54 16.09 1.46 9.55
C ARG A 54 14.98 1.75 8.55
N ALA A 55 13.89 2.34 9.02
CA ALA A 55 12.83 2.85 8.13
C ALA A 55 13.30 4.16 7.47
N LEU A 56 13.23 4.23 6.14
CA LEU A 56 13.68 5.40 5.37
C LEU A 56 12.54 6.39 5.10
N ALA A 57 11.37 5.87 4.71
CA ALA A 57 10.18 6.67 4.44
C ALA A 57 8.93 5.77 4.52
N ILE A 58 7.78 6.39 4.77
CA ILE A 58 6.47 5.77 4.56
C ILE A 58 6.04 6.00 3.10
N SER A 59 5.38 5.03 2.47
CA SER A 59 4.94 5.13 1.07
C SER A 59 3.83 6.16 0.84
N SER A 60 3.04 6.48 1.87
CA SER A 60 2.05 7.56 1.82
C SER A 60 2.71 8.94 1.84
N ASP A 61 2.03 9.95 1.31
CA ASP A 61 2.53 11.33 1.27
C ASP A 61 2.89 11.89 2.65
N ARG A 62 2.16 11.45 3.68
CA ARG A 62 2.26 11.92 5.06
C ARG A 62 2.81 10.84 5.98
N ARG A 63 3.36 11.27 7.11
CA ARG A 63 3.80 10.40 8.21
C ARG A 63 2.64 9.55 8.74
N SER A 64 2.95 8.35 9.19
CA SER A 64 1.98 7.47 9.85
C SER A 64 2.03 7.66 11.36
N PRO A 65 0.90 7.68 12.08
CA PRO A 65 0.88 7.65 13.55
C PRO A 65 1.62 6.44 14.14
N LEU A 66 1.77 5.35 13.39
CA LEU A 66 2.53 4.16 13.80
C LEU A 66 4.04 4.35 13.81
N ALA A 67 4.53 5.30 13.05
CA ALA A 67 5.94 5.59 12.86
C ALA A 67 6.11 7.11 12.74
N PRO A 68 5.78 7.87 13.80
CA PRO A 68 5.72 9.33 13.75
C PRO A 68 7.09 9.94 13.46
N ASP A 69 8.18 9.23 13.75
CA ASP A 69 9.55 9.67 13.49
C ASP A 69 10.02 9.41 12.05
N VAL A 70 9.29 8.60 11.28
CA VAL A 70 9.63 8.27 9.89
C VAL A 70 8.92 9.26 8.95
N PRO A 71 9.65 9.93 8.03
CA PRO A 71 9.05 10.89 7.12
C PRO A 71 8.05 10.23 6.17
N GLY A 72 7.03 10.99 5.77
CA GLY A 72 6.20 10.62 4.63
C GLY A 72 7.00 10.68 3.32
N ARG A 73 6.49 10.06 2.26
CA ARG A 73 7.15 10.00 0.94
C ARG A 73 7.56 11.38 0.43
N THR A 74 6.65 12.34 0.51
CA THR A 74 6.87 13.71 0.02
C THR A 74 7.92 14.44 0.85
N GLU A 75 7.90 14.27 2.17
CA GLU A 75 8.91 14.84 3.07
C GLU A 75 10.30 14.25 2.83
N ALA A 76 10.37 12.95 2.51
CA ALA A 76 11.60 12.27 2.15
C ALA A 76 12.12 12.63 0.75
N GLY A 77 11.43 13.49 0.00
CA GLY A 77 11.78 13.85 -1.38
C GLY A 77 11.66 12.68 -2.36
N LEU A 78 10.90 11.64 -1.99
CA LEU A 78 10.73 10.47 -2.84
C LEU A 78 9.65 10.73 -3.89
N PRO A 79 9.88 10.30 -5.16
CA PRO A 79 8.88 10.44 -6.19
C PRO A 79 7.62 9.63 -5.84
N PRO A 80 6.46 9.97 -6.42
CA PRO A 80 5.26 9.17 -6.27
C PRO A 80 5.52 7.74 -6.73
N VAL A 81 5.17 6.78 -5.86
CA VAL A 81 5.01 5.39 -6.29
C VAL A 81 3.62 5.25 -6.87
N SER A 82 3.54 4.63 -8.04
CA SER A 82 2.30 4.59 -8.82
C SER A 82 1.21 3.70 -8.22
N ILE A 83 1.34 3.15 -7.01
CA ILE A 83 0.35 2.18 -6.50
C ILE A 83 -0.04 2.52 -5.08
N ASP A 84 -1.34 2.79 -4.92
CA ASP A 84 -2.02 2.70 -3.65
C ASP A 84 -2.52 1.27 -3.44
N ILE A 85 -2.26 0.73 -2.25
CA ILE A 85 -2.83 -0.55 -1.83
C ILE A 85 -4.20 -0.24 -1.23
N PHE A 86 -5.26 -0.80 -1.81
CA PHE A 86 -6.62 -0.65 -1.32
C PHE A 86 -7.27 -2.01 -1.06
N THR A 87 -8.29 -2.00 -0.20
CA THR A 87 -9.17 -3.15 0.03
C THR A 87 -10.58 -2.77 -0.40
N GLY A 88 -11.25 -3.66 -1.12
CA GLY A 88 -12.60 -3.43 -1.65
C GLY A 88 -13.53 -4.61 -1.38
N LEU A 89 -14.82 -4.32 -1.30
CA LEU A 89 -15.89 -5.32 -1.23
C LEU A 89 -16.59 -5.41 -2.59
N PHE A 90 -16.77 -6.63 -3.09
CA PHE A 90 -17.40 -6.91 -4.38
C PHE A 90 -18.60 -7.84 -4.20
N ALA A 91 -19.59 -7.68 -5.07
CA ALA A 91 -20.75 -8.55 -5.16
C ALA A 91 -20.86 -9.12 -6.59
N PRO A 92 -21.56 -10.26 -6.80
CA PRO A 92 -21.76 -10.83 -8.13
C PRO A 92 -22.39 -9.84 -9.12
N ALA A 93 -22.06 -9.99 -10.41
CA ALA A 93 -22.67 -9.19 -11.46
C ALA A 93 -24.20 -9.42 -11.47
N GLY A 94 -24.97 -8.34 -11.59
CA GLY A 94 -26.43 -8.39 -11.53
C GLY A 94 -27.04 -8.34 -10.11
N THR A 95 -26.23 -8.20 -9.06
CA THR A 95 -26.76 -7.96 -7.70
C THR A 95 -27.66 -6.70 -7.72
N PRO A 96 -28.90 -6.78 -7.20
CA PRO A 96 -29.81 -5.64 -7.13
C PRO A 96 -29.19 -4.41 -6.48
N LYS A 97 -29.47 -3.23 -7.06
CA LYS A 97 -28.85 -1.96 -6.66
C LYS A 97 -29.13 -1.61 -5.20
N ASP A 98 -30.34 -1.88 -4.72
CA ASP A 98 -30.76 -1.65 -3.34
C ASP A 98 -29.95 -2.49 -2.33
N ILE A 99 -29.58 -3.72 -2.69
CA ILE A 99 -28.70 -4.57 -1.87
C ILE A 99 -27.28 -3.99 -1.81
N VAL A 100 -26.74 -3.56 -2.95
CA VAL A 100 -25.41 -2.95 -3.03
C VAL A 100 -25.35 -1.65 -2.22
N GLU A 101 -26.36 -0.80 -2.36
CA GLU A 101 -26.47 0.46 -1.61
C GLU A 101 -26.58 0.22 -0.11
N ARG A 102 -27.38 -0.77 0.31
CA ARG A 102 -27.47 -1.17 1.72
C ARG A 102 -26.12 -1.63 2.25
N LEU A 103 -25.45 -2.56 1.56
CA LEU A 103 -24.13 -3.04 1.98
C LEU A 103 -23.11 -1.89 2.09
N SER A 104 -23.03 -1.01 1.09
CA SER A 104 -22.14 0.15 1.12
C SER A 104 -22.45 1.07 2.31
N ARG A 105 -23.74 1.34 2.59
CA ARG A 105 -24.13 2.17 3.75
C ARG A 105 -23.70 1.53 5.07
N GLU A 106 -23.99 0.25 5.28
CA GLU A 106 -23.63 -0.42 6.53
C GLU A 106 -22.11 -0.51 6.72
N VAL A 107 -21.36 -0.83 5.66
CA VAL A 107 -19.89 -0.87 5.72
C VAL A 107 -19.31 0.51 6.03
N ARG A 108 -19.80 1.57 5.39
CA ARG A 108 -19.37 2.94 5.70
C ARG A 108 -19.65 3.31 7.16
N ALA A 109 -20.81 2.95 7.69
CA ALA A 109 -21.14 3.18 9.09
C ALA A 109 -20.21 2.41 10.05
N ILE A 110 -19.86 1.17 9.73
CA ILE A 110 -18.91 0.36 10.53
C ILE A 110 -17.50 0.99 10.51
N LEU A 111 -17.02 1.41 9.34
CA LEU A 111 -15.69 2.05 9.20
C LEU A 111 -15.59 3.41 9.91
N GLN A 112 -16.72 4.04 10.24
CA GLN A 112 -16.73 5.27 11.02
C GLN A 112 -16.62 5.04 12.53
N ARG A 113 -16.78 3.80 13.00
CA ARG A 113 -16.74 3.50 14.43
C ARG A 113 -15.32 3.69 14.98
N PRO A 114 -15.15 4.36 16.14
CA PRO A 114 -13.83 4.66 16.70
C PRO A 114 -12.95 3.43 16.87
N GLU A 115 -13.50 2.32 17.35
CA GLU A 115 -12.77 1.08 17.58
C GLU A 115 -12.23 0.46 16.28
N ILE A 116 -12.96 0.60 15.17
CA ILE A 116 -12.54 0.11 13.86
C ILE A 116 -11.45 1.00 13.29
N ARG A 117 -11.61 2.33 13.42
CA ARG A 117 -10.58 3.29 13.00
C ARG A 117 -9.29 3.10 13.77
N GLU A 118 -9.37 2.94 15.09
CA GLU A 118 -8.20 2.72 15.92
C GLU A 118 -7.49 1.41 15.56
N GLN A 119 -8.24 0.32 15.31
CA GLN A 119 -7.66 -0.94 14.84
C GLN A 119 -6.99 -0.79 13.47
N ALA A 120 -7.60 -0.06 12.53
CA ALA A 120 -7.04 0.19 11.22
C ALA A 120 -5.76 1.05 11.30
N ASP A 121 -5.79 2.12 12.09
CA ASP A 121 -4.65 2.98 12.35
C ASP A 121 -3.49 2.18 12.98
N ARG A 122 -3.78 1.23 13.88
CA ARG A 122 -2.79 0.33 14.50
C ARG A 122 -2.05 -0.56 13.51
N VAL A 123 -2.61 -0.79 12.32
CA VAL A 123 -1.97 -1.55 11.24
C VAL A 123 -1.62 -0.69 10.01
N GLY A 124 -1.81 0.62 10.11
CA GLY A 124 -1.43 1.60 9.09
C GLY A 124 -2.41 1.68 7.93
N LEU A 125 -3.67 1.31 8.16
CA LEU A 125 -4.76 1.40 7.18
C LEU A 125 -5.65 2.61 7.49
N ASP A 126 -5.99 3.40 6.47
CA ASP A 126 -7.01 4.44 6.58
C ASP A 126 -8.40 3.81 6.39
N ALA A 127 -9.14 3.60 7.48
CA ALA A 127 -10.49 3.03 7.45
C ALA A 127 -11.53 4.05 6.97
N ARG A 128 -11.48 4.35 5.66
CA ARG A 128 -12.49 5.17 4.97
C ARG A 128 -13.22 4.34 3.92
N GLY A 129 -14.54 4.38 3.98
CA GLY A 129 -15.39 3.80 2.93
C GLY A 129 -15.80 4.84 1.90
N SER A 130 -16.21 4.37 0.73
CA SER A 130 -16.76 5.17 -0.37
C SER A 130 -18.17 4.68 -0.75
N SER A 131 -18.87 5.47 -1.55
CA SER A 131 -20.07 5.01 -2.26
C SER A 131 -19.71 4.00 -3.37
N PRO A 132 -20.67 3.20 -3.85
CA PRO A 132 -20.42 2.27 -4.96
C PRO A 132 -19.91 2.97 -6.23
N ASP A 133 -20.46 4.14 -6.54
CA ASP A 133 -20.08 4.91 -7.74
C ASP A 133 -18.67 5.50 -7.61
N GLU A 134 -18.32 6.04 -6.43
CA GLU A 134 -16.96 6.51 -6.14
C GLU A 134 -15.95 5.36 -6.23
N PHE A 135 -16.28 4.18 -5.69
CA PHE A 135 -15.41 3.01 -5.77
C PHE A 135 -15.25 2.53 -7.22
N ALA A 136 -16.33 2.51 -8.01
CA ALA A 136 -16.27 2.17 -9.42
C ALA A 136 -15.41 3.16 -10.23
N ALA A 137 -15.51 4.46 -9.95
CA ALA A 137 -14.66 5.48 -10.56
C ALA A 137 -13.18 5.30 -10.17
N TYR A 138 -12.92 5.03 -8.88
CA TYR A 138 -11.58 4.75 -8.38
C TYR A 138 -10.98 3.51 -9.05
N LEU A 139 -11.72 2.41 -9.19
CA LEU A 139 -11.25 1.20 -9.88
C LEU A 139 -10.88 1.46 -11.35
N LYS A 140 -11.65 2.30 -12.06
CA LYS A 140 -11.32 2.70 -13.44
C LYS A 140 -10.01 3.49 -13.49
N ALA A 141 -9.81 4.43 -12.56
CA ALA A 141 -8.57 5.19 -12.46
C ALA A 141 -7.37 4.29 -12.12
N GLN A 142 -7.52 3.42 -11.12
CA GLN A 142 -6.48 2.47 -10.72
C GLN A 142 -6.11 1.54 -11.87
N ARG A 143 -7.08 1.04 -12.65
CA ARG A 143 -6.78 0.20 -13.82
C ARG A 143 -5.81 0.88 -14.78
N GLU A 144 -5.98 2.17 -15.04
CA GLU A 144 -5.08 2.93 -15.92
C GLU A 144 -3.71 3.11 -15.28
N VAL A 145 -3.66 3.42 -13.98
CA VAL A 145 -2.40 3.53 -13.24
C VAL A 145 -1.60 2.23 -13.25
N TRP A 146 -2.27 1.09 -12.98
CA TRP A 146 -1.63 -0.23 -13.05
C TRP A 146 -1.18 -0.59 -14.46
N ARG A 147 -1.97 -0.25 -15.50
CA ARG A 147 -1.58 -0.45 -16.90
C ARG A 147 -0.30 0.32 -17.23
N GLN A 148 -0.21 1.58 -16.83
CA GLN A 148 0.98 2.39 -17.04
C GLN A 148 2.18 1.84 -16.27
N ALA A 149 1.99 1.45 -15.00
CA ALA A 149 3.07 0.92 -14.18
C ALA A 149 3.63 -0.42 -14.73
N ILE A 150 2.78 -1.26 -15.31
CA ILE A 150 3.18 -2.50 -16.01
C ILE A 150 4.01 -2.17 -17.26
N ALA A 151 3.51 -1.26 -18.11
CA ALA A 151 4.20 -0.83 -19.32
C ALA A 151 5.56 -0.18 -19.02
N ASP A 152 5.58 0.69 -18.02
CA ASP A 152 6.75 1.43 -17.55
C ASP A 152 7.82 0.53 -16.93
N GLY A 153 7.39 -0.52 -16.23
CA GLY A 153 8.27 -1.51 -15.61
C GLY A 153 8.73 -2.60 -16.56
N GLY A 154 8.28 -2.61 -17.82
CA GLY A 154 8.55 -3.71 -18.77
C GLY A 154 8.07 -5.07 -18.26
N ILE A 155 6.98 -5.09 -17.49
CA ILE A 155 6.46 -6.30 -16.85
C ILE A 155 5.55 -7.03 -17.83
N GLU A 156 5.95 -8.21 -18.28
CA GLU A 156 5.10 -9.05 -19.15
C GLU A 156 4.23 -10.01 -18.31
N PRO A 157 2.98 -10.28 -18.74
CA PRO A 157 2.20 -11.36 -18.17
C PRO A 157 2.91 -12.69 -18.49
N ASN A 158 3.29 -13.44 -17.47
CA ASN A 158 3.69 -14.84 -17.63
C ASN A 158 2.50 -15.70 -18.06
#